data_AF-A0A7Z9BYC3-F1
#
_entry.id   AF-A0A7Z9BYC3-F1
#
_cell.length_a   1.000
_cell.length_b   1.000
_cell.length_c   1.000
_cell.angle_alpha   90.00
_cell.angle_beta   90.00
_cell.angle_gamma   90.00
#
_symmetry.space_group_name_H-M   'P 1'
#
loop_
_entity.id
_entity.type
_entity.pdbx_description
1 polymer ?
#
loop_
_entity_poly.entity_id
_entity_poly.type
_entity_poly.pdbx_seq_one_letter_code
_entity_poly.pdbx_strand_id
1 'polypeptide(L)'
;MGAMRDDGQPFKFSNYGGDYQQKGVMANGENILGAEPGTDIPIREKGTSCAAPIITGISALLMSMQLQRGEKPNAETVRQAILKSAIPCDPKEVEEPERCLLGKLNIPGAYNLLTGELLTTVEISKIRSSEINIPVNTVTSIKRIENTINSPLLTLRDVVTPSSSSAVAVANITTSQPINGITASAASKLVYVLGTIGYDFGSKARRDSFKQLMPAVEIDGTTIPANPYDASQIVNYLAENPSESKSLIWTINQEFNPVYALEVKGGFAADVYEMLNLMLAGQIEPESSDDYIERVSIPGQITDKTITLFSGQEVPVITINNIRGMYAWKVNGLVDAALQTLSEELADAEEIRMRKSLSSFLKRVYFDLQNLGKTSKDRALNFAATNAFQAASSFAQAVSTGMELDTIEIEKSPFCRINSDCWDVKLKFFDPERGLRAKKVYLWFFSI
;
A
#
# COMPACT_ATOMS: atom_id res chain seq x y z
N MET A 1 4.35 -12.70 12.90
CA MET A 1 4.36 -12.15 14.29
C MET A 1 2.94 -11.70 14.57
N GLY A 2 2.40 -12.03 15.75
CA GLY A 2 1.04 -11.67 16.15
C GLY A 2 1.03 -10.67 17.30
N ALA A 3 -0.10 -9.99 17.50
CA ALA A 3 -0.26 -8.94 18.51
C ALA A 3 -0.98 -9.46 19.75
N MET A 4 -0.43 -9.15 20.91
CA MET A 4 -0.99 -9.47 22.21
C MET A 4 -1.35 -8.20 22.96
N ARG A 5 -2.37 -8.31 23.80
CA ARG A 5 -2.87 -7.27 24.71
C ARG A 5 -1.98 -7.15 25.94
N ASP A 6 -2.09 -6.04 26.64
CA ASP A 6 -1.37 -5.79 27.89
C ASP A 6 -1.77 -6.79 28.99
N ASP A 7 -3.00 -7.32 28.94
CA ASP A 7 -3.50 -8.37 29.83
C ASP A 7 -3.01 -9.79 29.45
N GLY A 8 -2.20 -9.91 28.39
CA GLY A 8 -1.65 -11.18 27.94
C GLY A 8 -2.59 -12.02 27.06
N GLN A 9 -3.76 -11.49 26.67
CA GLN A 9 -4.65 -12.12 25.70
C GLN A 9 -4.24 -11.79 24.25
N PRO A 10 -4.33 -12.73 23.30
CA PRO A 10 -4.15 -12.43 21.88
C PRO A 10 -5.27 -11.49 21.38
N PHE A 11 -4.95 -10.55 20.50
CA PHE A 11 -5.97 -9.75 19.84
C PHE A 11 -6.81 -10.59 18.87
N LYS A 12 -8.13 -10.34 18.81
CA LYS A 12 -9.03 -11.05 17.88
C LYS A 12 -8.70 -10.80 16.40
N PHE A 13 -8.17 -9.61 16.07
CA PHE A 13 -7.69 -9.25 14.74
C PHE A 13 -6.30 -9.85 14.41
N SER A 14 -5.58 -10.40 15.40
CA SER A 14 -4.26 -10.98 15.15
C SER A 14 -4.44 -12.32 14.42
N ASN A 15 -4.04 -12.34 13.15
CA ASN A 15 -4.10 -13.53 12.30
C ASN A 15 -3.32 -14.72 12.91
N TYR A 16 -3.89 -15.92 12.82
CA TYR A 16 -3.32 -17.18 13.32
C TYR A 16 -3.63 -18.35 12.36
N GLY A 17 -3.01 -19.51 12.59
CA GLY A 17 -3.18 -20.70 11.77
C GLY A 17 -2.22 -20.83 10.57
N GLY A 18 -2.28 -21.98 9.89
CA GLY A 18 -1.40 -22.32 8.78
C GLY A 18 0.09 -22.24 9.15
N ASP A 19 0.88 -21.62 8.28
CA ASP A 19 2.32 -21.42 8.47
C ASP A 19 2.67 -20.61 9.72
N TYR A 20 1.76 -19.76 10.22
CA TYR A 20 2.01 -18.93 11.40
C TYR A 20 2.20 -19.77 12.66
N GLN A 21 1.56 -20.94 12.74
CA GLN A 21 1.68 -21.83 13.89
C GLN A 21 3.09 -22.40 14.08
N GLN A 22 3.92 -22.38 13.02
CA GLN A 22 5.28 -22.91 13.04
C GLN A 22 6.35 -21.83 12.91
N LYS A 23 5.96 -20.59 12.58
CA LYS A 23 6.89 -19.51 12.22
C LYS A 23 6.56 -18.18 12.91
N GLY A 24 5.58 -18.16 13.80
CA GLY A 24 5.08 -16.95 14.44
C GLY A 24 5.24 -16.97 15.97
N VAL A 25 5.45 -15.77 16.52
CA VAL A 25 5.51 -15.48 17.96
C VAL A 25 4.65 -14.24 18.22
N MET A 26 4.13 -14.12 19.43
CA MET A 26 3.31 -12.99 19.89
C MET A 26 4.17 -11.94 20.60
N ALA A 27 4.01 -10.67 20.24
CA ALA A 27 4.58 -9.54 20.98
C ALA A 27 3.48 -8.58 21.42
N ASN A 28 3.80 -7.68 22.37
CA ASN A 28 2.84 -6.67 22.80
C ASN A 28 2.48 -5.77 21.61
N GLY A 29 1.19 -5.58 21.40
CA GLY A 29 0.65 -4.72 20.35
C GLY A 29 -0.50 -3.87 20.85
N GLU A 30 -0.64 -3.67 22.17
CA GLU A 30 -1.60 -2.75 22.79
C GLU A 30 -0.85 -1.57 23.39
N ASN A 31 -1.40 -0.37 23.27
CA ASN A 31 -0.85 0.86 23.87
C ASN A 31 0.62 1.15 23.53
N ILE A 32 1.08 0.75 22.35
CA ILE A 32 2.47 0.92 21.92
C ILE A 32 2.71 2.39 21.61
N LEU A 33 3.65 2.98 22.34
CA LEU A 33 4.00 4.39 22.19
C LEU A 33 4.79 4.60 20.90
N GLY A 34 4.32 5.50 20.05
CA GLY A 34 4.93 5.89 18.78
C GLY A 34 5.08 7.39 18.65
N ALA A 35 5.91 7.83 17.70
CA ALA A 35 5.97 9.22 17.30
C ALA A 35 4.79 9.53 16.37
N GLU A 36 4.13 10.67 16.62
CA GLU A 36 3.08 11.19 15.76
C GLU A 36 3.68 12.27 14.84
N PRO A 37 3.66 12.11 13.51
CA PRO A 37 4.19 13.12 12.60
C PRO A 37 3.57 14.50 12.85
N GLY A 38 4.40 15.55 12.86
CA GLY A 38 3.93 16.92 13.04
C GLY A 38 3.64 17.33 14.49
N THR A 39 3.86 16.44 15.48
CA THR A 39 3.70 16.79 16.90
C THR A 39 4.85 16.23 17.76
N ASP A 40 5.15 16.90 18.88
CA ASP A 40 6.04 16.37 19.92
C ASP A 40 5.31 15.46 20.93
N ILE A 41 4.01 15.25 20.74
CA ILE A 41 3.17 14.45 21.65
C ILE A 41 3.16 13.02 21.12
N PRO A 42 3.62 12.03 21.92
CA PRO A 42 3.61 10.65 21.48
C PRO A 42 2.19 10.09 21.47
N ILE A 43 1.88 9.25 20.50
CA ILE A 43 0.60 8.55 20.36
C ILE A 43 0.71 7.11 20.85
N ARG A 44 -0.40 6.52 21.29
CA ARG A 44 -0.50 5.10 21.61
C ARG A 44 -1.35 4.39 20.58
N GLU A 45 -0.74 3.43 19.91
CA GLU A 45 -1.39 2.65 18.87
C GLU A 45 -1.47 1.17 19.23
N LYS A 46 -2.32 0.44 18.50
CA LYS A 46 -2.47 -1.00 18.64
C LYS A 46 -2.43 -1.71 17.30
N GLY A 47 -1.97 -2.95 17.29
CA GLY A 47 -1.98 -3.77 16.08
C GLY A 47 -0.75 -4.65 15.90
N THR A 48 -0.83 -5.58 14.96
CA THR A 48 0.32 -6.36 14.50
C THR A 48 1.38 -5.47 13.84
N SER A 49 0.98 -4.37 13.21
CA SER A 49 1.90 -3.34 12.71
C SER A 49 2.71 -2.69 13.82
N CYS A 50 2.16 -2.56 15.03
CA CYS A 50 2.84 -1.98 16.20
C CYS A 50 3.72 -3.01 16.93
N ALA A 51 3.31 -4.28 16.95
CA ALA A 51 4.10 -5.35 17.56
C ALA A 51 5.31 -5.79 16.70
N ALA A 52 5.27 -5.57 15.38
CA ALA A 52 6.34 -5.94 14.44
C ALA A 52 7.67 -5.20 14.65
N PRO A 53 7.69 -3.86 14.82
CA PRO A 53 8.92 -3.14 15.10
C PRO A 53 9.55 -3.55 16.43
N ILE A 54 8.78 -3.99 17.43
CA ILE A 54 9.32 -4.49 18.71
C ILE A 54 10.20 -5.71 18.49
N ILE A 55 9.71 -6.71 17.74
CA ILE A 55 10.49 -7.91 17.40
C ILE A 55 11.68 -7.55 16.53
N THR A 56 11.51 -6.61 15.60
CA THR A 56 12.59 -6.14 14.73
C THR A 56 13.71 -5.50 15.54
N GLY A 57 13.38 -4.62 16.48
CA GLY A 57 14.34 -3.99 17.39
C GLY A 57 15.06 -5.01 18.27
N ILE A 58 14.33 -5.97 18.85
CA ILE A 58 14.93 -7.05 19.65
C ILE A 58 15.85 -7.91 18.80
N SER A 59 15.46 -8.24 17.56
CA SER A 59 16.30 -9.00 16.63
C SER A 59 17.60 -8.25 16.30
N ALA A 60 17.51 -6.93 16.08
CA ALA A 60 18.66 -6.08 15.86
C ALA A 60 19.59 -6.01 17.10
N LEU A 61 19.03 -5.92 18.30
CA LEU A 61 19.80 -5.95 19.54
C LEU A 61 20.53 -7.29 19.72
N LEU A 62 19.86 -8.41 19.47
CA LEU A 62 20.49 -9.74 19.54
C LEU A 62 21.59 -9.92 18.50
N MET A 63 21.42 -9.41 17.27
CA MET A 63 22.50 -9.39 16.28
C MET A 63 23.64 -8.45 16.66
N SER A 64 23.34 -7.32 17.31
CA SER A 64 24.36 -6.39 17.83
C SER A 64 25.17 -7.01 18.97
N MET A 65 24.52 -7.80 19.82
CA MET A 65 25.19 -8.59 20.85
C MET A 65 26.13 -9.65 20.24
N GLN A 66 25.74 -10.32 19.14
CA GLN A 66 26.66 -11.21 18.41
C GLN A 66 27.93 -10.46 17.98
N LEU A 67 27.80 -9.24 17.45
CA LEU A 67 28.96 -8.40 17.11
C LEU A 67 29.84 -8.10 18.32
N GLN A 68 29.24 -7.74 19.47
CA GLN A 68 29.99 -7.44 20.70
C GLN A 68 30.79 -8.64 21.20
N ARG A 69 30.34 -9.86 20.92
CA ARG A 69 31.03 -11.12 21.25
C ARG A 69 32.08 -11.53 20.20
N GLY A 70 32.29 -10.71 19.16
CA GLY A 70 33.19 -11.02 18.05
C GLY A 70 32.64 -12.07 17.08
N GLU A 71 31.34 -12.38 17.17
CA GLU A 71 30.65 -13.28 16.26
C GLU A 71 30.17 -12.51 15.01
N LYS A 72 29.92 -13.22 13.91
CA LYS A 72 29.28 -12.64 12.73
C LYS A 72 27.75 -12.59 12.95
N PRO A 73 27.07 -11.46 12.68
CA PRO A 73 25.61 -11.37 12.77
C PRO A 73 24.93 -12.45 11.94
N ASN A 74 24.03 -13.20 12.55
CA ASN A 74 23.28 -14.24 11.87
C ASN A 74 21.79 -14.16 12.22
N ALA A 75 21.04 -13.53 11.32
CA ALA A 75 19.60 -13.31 11.47
C ALA A 75 18.81 -14.62 11.61
N GLU A 76 19.22 -15.70 10.94
CA GLU A 76 18.51 -16.98 11.03
C GLU A 76 18.71 -17.63 12.42
N THR A 77 19.91 -17.54 13.00
CA THR A 77 20.12 -18.03 14.38
C THR A 77 19.31 -17.24 15.40
N VAL A 78 19.20 -15.92 15.23
CA VAL A 78 18.36 -15.05 16.08
C VAL A 78 16.88 -15.41 15.91
N ARG A 79 16.41 -15.60 14.68
CA ARG A 79 15.04 -16.04 14.39
C ARG A 79 14.75 -17.38 15.09
N GLN A 80 15.65 -18.35 14.99
CA GLN A 80 15.48 -19.66 15.63
C GLN A 80 15.45 -19.56 17.16
N ALA A 81 16.32 -18.73 17.75
CA ALA A 81 16.33 -18.50 19.19
C ALA A 81 15.00 -17.90 19.68
N ILE A 82 14.47 -16.88 18.98
CA ILE A 82 13.19 -16.26 19.30
C ILE A 82 12.02 -17.26 19.22
N LEU A 83 11.98 -18.09 18.18
CA LEU A 83 10.89 -19.06 18.00
C LEU A 83 10.97 -20.21 19.01
N LYS A 84 12.18 -20.70 19.32
CA LYS A 84 12.39 -21.80 20.28
C LYS A 84 12.23 -21.37 21.73
N SER A 85 12.46 -20.10 22.05
CA SER A 85 12.29 -19.59 23.40
C SER A 85 10.87 -19.15 23.72
N ALA A 86 9.99 -19.01 22.71
CA ALA A 86 8.63 -18.52 22.86
C ALA A 86 7.88 -19.30 23.96
N ILE A 87 7.19 -18.57 24.85
CA ILE A 87 6.46 -19.16 25.99
C ILE A 87 5.04 -19.51 25.53
N PRO A 88 4.64 -20.79 25.48
CA PRO A 88 3.29 -21.17 25.08
C PRO A 88 2.23 -20.52 25.99
N CYS A 89 1.06 -20.19 25.43
CA CYS A 89 -0.06 -19.69 26.21
C CYS A 89 -0.69 -20.81 27.05
N ASP A 90 -0.97 -20.53 28.33
CA ASP A 90 -1.72 -21.44 29.19
C ASP A 90 -3.23 -21.36 28.84
N PRO A 91 -3.88 -22.48 28.47
CA PRO A 91 -5.31 -22.53 28.22
C PRO A 91 -6.20 -22.11 29.42
N LYS A 92 -5.64 -22.03 30.64
CA LYS A 92 -6.36 -21.54 31.82
C LYS A 92 -6.36 -20.02 31.93
N GLU A 93 -5.40 -19.35 31.33
CA GLU A 93 -5.22 -17.89 31.39
C GLU A 93 -5.67 -17.22 30.09
N VAL A 94 -5.56 -17.91 28.95
CA VAL A 94 -5.87 -17.39 27.62
C VAL A 94 -7.10 -18.07 27.04
N GLU A 95 -8.08 -17.26 26.60
CA GLU A 95 -9.39 -17.75 26.12
C GLU A 95 -9.28 -18.58 24.82
N GLU A 96 -8.43 -18.15 23.90
CA GLU A 96 -8.18 -18.78 22.59
C GLU A 96 -6.67 -19.08 22.41
N PRO A 97 -6.10 -20.07 23.13
CA PRO A 97 -4.64 -20.30 23.18
C PRO A 97 -4.03 -20.70 21.84
N GLU A 98 -4.81 -21.26 20.92
CA GLU A 98 -4.40 -21.54 19.54
C GLU A 98 -4.00 -20.29 18.74
N ARG A 99 -4.49 -19.10 19.14
CA ARG A 99 -4.12 -17.83 18.53
C ARG A 99 -2.72 -17.36 18.91
N CYS A 100 -2.11 -17.97 19.91
CA CYS A 100 -0.78 -17.59 20.37
C CYS A 100 0.37 -18.08 19.49
N LEU A 101 0.11 -18.69 18.33
CA LEU A 101 1.14 -19.18 17.42
C LEU A 101 2.07 -20.18 18.14
N LEU A 102 3.39 -19.94 18.18
CA LEU A 102 4.32 -20.71 19.02
C LEU A 102 4.37 -20.25 20.48
N GLY A 103 3.89 -19.04 20.79
CA GLY A 103 3.88 -18.49 22.14
C GLY A 103 4.20 -17.00 22.20
N LYS A 104 4.30 -16.50 23.44
CA LYS A 104 4.69 -15.14 23.82
C LYS A 104 6.19 -14.94 23.66
N LEU A 105 6.60 -13.78 23.18
CA LEU A 105 8.01 -13.40 23.02
C LEU A 105 8.77 -13.51 24.34
N ASN A 106 9.89 -14.22 24.32
CA ASN A 106 10.72 -14.47 25.49
C ASN A 106 12.16 -14.00 25.24
N ILE A 107 12.43 -12.74 25.60
CA ILE A 107 13.75 -12.12 25.41
C ILE A 107 14.83 -12.84 26.24
N PRO A 108 14.64 -13.11 27.55
CA PRO A 108 15.63 -13.83 28.34
C PRO A 108 15.95 -15.23 27.80
N GLY A 109 14.92 -15.97 27.37
CA GLY A 109 15.10 -17.29 26.77
C GLY A 109 15.83 -17.24 25.42
N ALA A 110 15.52 -16.24 24.58
CA ALA A 110 16.20 -16.06 23.29
C ALA A 110 17.68 -15.71 23.49
N TYR A 111 17.98 -14.84 24.46
CA TYR A 111 19.35 -14.50 24.83
C TYR A 111 20.11 -15.74 25.31
N ASN A 112 19.54 -16.51 26.24
CA ASN A 112 20.18 -17.73 26.75
C ASN A 112 20.48 -18.74 25.64
N LEU A 113 19.55 -18.94 24.70
CA LEU A 113 19.78 -19.83 23.56
C LEU A 113 20.91 -19.36 22.62
N LEU A 114 21.17 -18.05 22.56
CA LEU A 114 22.24 -17.49 21.74
C LEU A 114 23.59 -17.45 22.47
N THR A 115 23.58 -17.22 23.78
CA THR A 115 24.79 -16.91 24.56
C THR A 115 25.25 -18.03 25.46
N GLY A 116 24.34 -18.92 25.88
CA GLY A 116 24.52 -19.87 26.98
C GLY A 116 24.43 -19.22 28.37
N GLU A 117 24.09 -17.93 28.44
CA GLU A 117 24.08 -17.14 29.68
C GLU A 117 22.66 -16.70 30.05
N LEU A 118 22.41 -16.53 31.34
CA LEU A 118 21.18 -15.89 31.80
C LEU A 118 21.28 -14.38 31.63
N LEU A 119 20.23 -13.78 31.08
CA LEU A 119 20.14 -12.33 30.93
C LEU A 119 19.98 -11.71 32.33
N THR A 120 21.01 -11.01 32.81
CA THR A 120 21.01 -10.37 34.13
C THR A 120 20.15 -9.11 34.08
N THR A 121 19.16 -9.04 34.97
CA THR A 121 18.41 -7.80 35.22
C THR A 121 19.32 -6.79 35.89
N VAL A 122 19.63 -5.71 35.19
CA VAL A 122 20.27 -4.53 35.80
C VAL A 122 19.21 -3.84 36.68
N GLU A 123 19.47 -3.73 37.98
CA GLU A 123 18.64 -2.89 38.84
C GLU A 123 18.72 -1.44 38.34
N ILE A 124 17.57 -0.91 37.90
CA ILE A 124 17.41 0.44 37.32
C ILE A 124 17.87 1.54 38.31
N SER A 125 17.99 1.22 39.61
CA SER A 125 18.47 2.12 40.67
C SER A 125 19.93 2.57 40.53
N LYS A 126 20.73 1.98 39.62
CA LYS A 126 22.14 2.34 39.40
C LYS A 126 22.45 3.09 38.11
N ILE A 127 21.46 3.32 37.25
CA ILE A 127 21.66 4.16 36.05
C ILE A 127 21.55 5.62 36.49
N ARG A 128 22.68 6.20 36.94
CA ARG A 128 22.83 7.65 36.89
C ARG A 128 22.64 8.05 35.43
N SER A 129 21.73 8.98 35.19
CA SER A 129 21.59 9.74 33.95
C SER A 129 22.97 10.24 33.53
N SER A 130 23.66 9.43 32.72
CA SER A 130 24.83 9.88 32.01
C SER A 130 24.25 10.53 30.78
N GLU A 131 24.26 11.86 30.77
CA GLU A 131 24.14 12.64 29.55
C GLU A 131 25.05 11.98 28.52
N ILE A 132 24.46 11.44 27.45
CA ILE A 132 25.21 11.01 26.29
C ILE A 132 25.71 12.30 25.63
N ASN A 133 26.82 12.83 26.12
CA ASN A 133 27.59 13.84 25.41
C ASN A 133 28.27 13.13 24.24
N ILE A 134 27.67 13.26 23.05
CA ILE A 134 28.34 12.91 21.80
C ILE A 134 29.38 14.01 21.54
N PRO A 135 30.69 13.72 21.60
CA PRO A 135 31.67 14.72 21.24
C PRO A 135 31.61 14.91 19.72
N VAL A 136 31.07 16.05 19.29
CA VAL A 136 31.26 16.56 17.94
C VAL A 136 32.74 16.90 17.80
N ASN A 137 33.55 15.98 17.29
CA ASN A 137 34.89 16.30 16.84
C ASN A 137 35.20 15.59 15.51
N THR A 138 35.37 16.43 14.50
CA THR A 138 36.03 16.19 13.21
C THR A 138 35.48 15.06 12.36
N VAL A 139 34.50 15.41 11.50
CA VAL A 139 34.18 14.68 10.27
C VAL A 139 35.40 14.76 9.34
N THR A 140 36.31 13.80 9.46
CA THR A 140 37.28 13.54 8.39
C THR A 140 36.53 12.91 7.21
N SER A 141 36.64 13.54 6.04
CA SER A 141 35.95 13.16 4.81
C SER A 141 36.12 11.68 4.48
N ILE A 142 35.00 10.93 4.46
CA ILE A 142 34.96 9.58 3.92
C ILE A 142 35.10 9.70 2.40
N LYS A 143 36.28 9.34 1.89
CA LYS A 143 36.50 9.17 0.44
C LYS A 143 35.58 8.06 -0.06
N ARG A 144 34.74 8.42 -1.02
CA ARG A 144 33.93 7.52 -1.86
C ARG A 144 34.85 6.49 -2.52
N ILE A 145 34.75 5.23 -2.12
CA ILE A 145 35.35 4.12 -2.85
C ILE A 145 34.38 3.77 -3.98
N GLU A 146 34.71 4.20 -5.20
CA GLU A 146 34.07 3.74 -6.42
C GLU A 146 34.51 2.29 -6.68
N ASN A 147 33.61 1.33 -6.47
CA ASN A 147 33.80 -0.03 -6.98
C ASN A 147 33.32 -0.08 -8.43
N THR A 148 34.27 -0.06 -9.36
CA THR A 148 34.07 -0.26 -10.79
C THR A 148 33.72 -1.72 -11.06
N ILE A 149 32.44 -2.01 -11.34
CA ILE A 149 32.01 -3.32 -11.85
C ILE A 149 32.28 -3.34 -13.36
N ASN A 150 33.46 -3.84 -13.74
CA ASN A 150 33.76 -4.19 -15.12
C ASN A 150 32.97 -5.47 -15.49
N SER A 151 31.91 -5.31 -16.29
CA SER A 151 31.27 -6.42 -17.00
C SER A 151 31.80 -6.46 -18.44
N PRO A 152 32.25 -7.61 -18.98
CA PRO A 152 32.72 -7.69 -20.35
C PRO A 152 31.56 -7.58 -21.33
N LEU A 153 31.64 -6.56 -22.19
CA LEU A 153 30.78 -6.34 -23.35
C LEU A 153 31.08 -7.40 -24.42
N LEU A 154 30.21 -8.40 -24.57
CA LEU A 154 30.21 -9.29 -25.72
C LEU A 154 29.63 -8.53 -26.91
N THR A 155 30.52 -8.13 -27.82
CA THR A 155 30.19 -7.50 -29.09
C THR A 155 29.86 -8.58 -30.12
N LEU A 156 28.61 -8.66 -30.55
CA LEU A 156 28.23 -9.31 -31.80
C LEU A 156 28.06 -8.21 -32.85
N ARG A 157 29.10 -8.01 -33.66
CA ARG A 157 28.98 -7.41 -34.99
C ARG A 157 29.06 -8.56 -35.98
N ASP A 158 28.02 -8.76 -36.78
CA ASP A 158 28.18 -8.67 -38.23
C ASP A 158 26.85 -8.75 -39.02
N VAL A 159 26.79 -7.84 -40.00
CA VAL A 159 26.16 -7.94 -41.34
C VAL A 159 24.63 -8.00 -41.42
N VAL A 160 24.02 -6.92 -41.91
CA VAL A 160 23.26 -6.87 -43.19
C VAL A 160 23.05 -5.39 -43.59
N THR A 161 23.48 -5.04 -44.81
CA THR A 161 23.21 -3.77 -45.53
C THR A 161 21.92 -3.84 -46.36
N PRO A 162 21.36 -2.70 -46.80
CA PRO A 162 19.92 -2.53 -47.03
C PRO A 162 19.49 -2.90 -48.45
N SER A 163 18.24 -3.35 -48.60
CA SER A 163 17.54 -3.31 -49.89
C SER A 163 16.17 -2.65 -49.74
N SER A 164 16.03 -1.60 -50.53
CA SER A 164 14.83 -0.87 -50.89
C SER A 164 13.73 -1.75 -51.48
N SER A 165 12.46 -1.42 -51.20
CA SER A 165 11.40 -1.21 -52.20
C SER A 165 10.01 -0.93 -51.58
N SER A 166 9.47 0.24 -51.94
CA SER A 166 8.10 0.47 -52.43
C SER A 166 6.88 0.29 -51.53
N ALA A 167 6.20 1.42 -51.34
CA ALA A 167 4.79 1.53 -51.00
C ALA A 167 3.91 0.81 -52.04
N VAL A 168 2.93 0.02 -51.58
CA VAL A 168 1.74 -0.32 -52.36
C VAL A 168 0.50 -0.37 -51.46
N ALA A 169 -0.53 0.26 -52.00
CA ALA A 169 -1.91 0.48 -51.60
C ALA A 169 -2.64 -0.57 -50.74
N VAL A 170 -3.59 0.00 -49.98
CA VAL A 170 -4.76 -0.60 -49.32
C VAL A 170 -5.50 -1.58 -50.23
N ALA A 171 -5.74 -2.79 -49.74
CA ALA A 171 -6.76 -3.69 -50.26
C ALA A 171 -7.61 -4.23 -49.10
N ASN A 172 -8.90 -3.92 -49.15
CA ASN A 172 -9.94 -4.55 -48.34
C ASN A 172 -9.97 -6.05 -48.61
N ILE A 173 -9.79 -6.88 -47.57
CA ILE A 173 -10.03 -8.30 -47.65
C ILE A 173 -11.09 -8.67 -46.60
N THR A 174 -12.28 -8.97 -47.11
CA THR A 174 -13.32 -9.73 -46.42
C THR A 174 -12.90 -11.21 -46.48
N THR A 175 -12.75 -11.88 -45.33
CA THR A 175 -12.56 -13.33 -45.27
C THR A 175 -13.58 -13.97 -44.35
N SER A 176 -14.54 -14.64 -44.98
CA SER A 176 -15.28 -15.77 -44.43
C SER A 176 -14.38 -17.01 -44.33
N GLN A 177 -14.52 -17.74 -43.22
CA GLN A 177 -14.02 -19.08 -42.88
C GLN A 177 -12.79 -19.20 -41.94
N PRO A 178 -12.79 -20.22 -41.04
CA PRO A 178 -12.14 -20.14 -39.75
C PRO A 178 -10.69 -20.62 -39.81
N ILE A 179 -9.79 -19.84 -39.22
CA ILE A 179 -8.42 -20.25 -38.95
C ILE A 179 -8.45 -21.12 -37.69
N ASN A 180 -8.39 -22.44 -37.87
CA ASN A 180 -8.04 -23.36 -36.79
C ASN A 180 -6.63 -23.01 -36.29
N GLY A 181 -6.49 -22.68 -35.01
CA GLY A 181 -5.20 -22.77 -34.31
C GLY A 181 -4.71 -21.55 -33.53
N ILE A 182 -5.50 -20.50 -33.33
CA ILE A 182 -5.22 -19.51 -32.28
C ILE A 182 -6.49 -19.36 -31.45
N THR A 183 -6.63 -20.19 -30.42
CA THR A 183 -7.53 -19.87 -29.32
C THR A 183 -7.04 -18.54 -28.76
N ALA A 184 -7.85 -17.48 -28.84
CA ALA A 184 -7.59 -16.26 -28.09
C ALA A 184 -7.32 -16.68 -26.65
N SER A 185 -6.10 -16.43 -26.15
CA SER A 185 -5.74 -16.70 -24.75
C SER A 185 -6.89 -16.20 -23.90
N ALA A 186 -7.47 -17.10 -23.09
CA ALA A 186 -8.68 -16.85 -22.31
C ALA A 186 -8.68 -15.41 -21.80
N ALA A 187 -9.69 -14.62 -22.20
CA ALA A 187 -9.77 -13.21 -21.83
C ALA A 187 -9.56 -13.10 -20.32
N SER A 188 -8.48 -12.42 -19.91
CA SER A 188 -8.11 -12.30 -18.51
C SER A 188 -9.29 -11.69 -17.76
N LYS A 189 -9.79 -12.42 -16.76
CA LYS A 189 -10.85 -11.90 -15.86
C LYS A 189 -10.28 -10.93 -14.82
N LEU A 190 -9.03 -10.49 -14.94
CA LEU A 190 -8.44 -9.53 -14.00
C LEU A 190 -8.94 -8.10 -14.29
N VAL A 191 -9.17 -7.34 -13.22
CA VAL A 191 -9.42 -5.90 -13.27
C VAL A 191 -8.48 -5.17 -12.32
N TYR A 192 -8.06 -3.99 -12.71
CA TYR A 192 -7.33 -3.05 -11.85
C TYR A 192 -7.95 -1.67 -12.03
N VAL A 193 -8.81 -1.25 -11.11
CA VAL A 193 -9.64 -0.05 -11.25
C VAL A 193 -9.27 1.01 -10.23
N LEU A 194 -9.33 2.27 -10.66
CA LEU A 194 -9.13 3.46 -9.84
C LEU A 194 -10.45 4.18 -9.63
N GLY A 195 -10.59 4.88 -8.51
CA GLY A 195 -11.80 5.67 -8.24
C GLY A 195 -11.91 6.07 -6.78
N THR A 196 -13.15 6.19 -6.32
CA THR A 196 -13.51 6.38 -4.91
C THR A 196 -14.42 5.26 -4.43
N ILE A 197 -14.31 4.89 -3.16
CA ILE A 197 -15.19 3.92 -2.51
C ILE A 197 -16.55 4.57 -2.23
N GLY A 198 -17.60 3.81 -2.46
CA GLY A 198 -18.95 4.13 -2.00
C GLY A 198 -19.65 2.90 -1.46
N TYR A 199 -20.89 3.10 -1.03
CA TYR A 199 -21.77 2.02 -0.61
C TYR A 199 -23.18 2.26 -1.16
N ASP A 200 -23.93 1.18 -1.30
CA ASP A 200 -25.32 1.18 -1.71
C ASP A 200 -26.10 0.12 -0.92
N PHE A 201 -27.40 0.36 -0.67
CA PHE A 201 -28.24 -0.54 0.12
C PHE A 201 -28.88 -1.66 -0.72
N GLY A 202 -28.97 -1.48 -2.03
CA GLY A 202 -29.68 -2.35 -2.99
C GLY A 202 -31.19 -2.37 -2.83
N SER A 203 -31.70 -2.33 -1.60
CA SER A 203 -33.12 -2.46 -1.29
C SER A 203 -33.57 -1.54 -0.15
N LYS A 204 -34.88 -1.24 -0.14
CA LYS A 204 -35.52 -0.49 0.96
C LYS A 204 -35.38 -1.19 2.30
N ALA A 205 -35.54 -2.53 2.32
CA ALA A 205 -35.40 -3.32 3.54
C ALA A 205 -34.00 -3.17 4.17
N ARG A 206 -32.94 -3.24 3.35
CA ARG A 206 -31.57 -3.06 3.83
C ARG A 206 -31.32 -1.66 4.40
N ARG A 207 -31.75 -0.62 3.67
CA ARG A 207 -31.66 0.77 4.13
C ARG A 207 -32.38 0.95 5.47
N ASP A 208 -33.58 0.39 5.60
CA ASP A 208 -34.41 0.53 6.80
C ASP A 208 -33.77 -0.17 8.01
N SER A 209 -33.08 -1.30 7.81
CA SER A 209 -32.27 -1.94 8.86
C SER A 209 -31.17 -1.01 9.38
N PHE A 210 -30.39 -0.38 8.50
CA PHE A 210 -29.38 0.60 8.93
C PHE A 210 -30.01 1.78 9.65
N LYS A 211 -31.14 2.31 9.15
CA LYS A 211 -31.85 3.42 9.80
C LYS A 211 -32.34 3.08 11.22
N GLN A 212 -32.62 1.81 11.51
CA GLN A 212 -33.07 1.34 12.82
C GLN A 212 -31.91 1.00 13.77
N LEU A 213 -30.81 0.47 13.25
CA LEU A 213 -29.69 -0.03 14.05
C LEU A 213 -28.63 1.05 14.32
N MET A 214 -28.48 2.02 13.43
CA MET A 214 -27.53 3.11 13.63
C MET A 214 -27.99 4.01 14.79
N PRO A 215 -27.07 4.39 15.69
CA PRO A 215 -27.40 5.31 16.78
C PRO A 215 -27.64 6.73 16.24
N ALA A 216 -28.39 7.53 17.01
CA ALA A 216 -28.42 8.97 16.84
C ALA A 216 -27.06 9.57 17.23
N VAL A 217 -26.70 10.71 16.63
CA VAL A 217 -25.44 11.41 16.90
C VAL A 217 -25.74 12.70 17.67
N GLU A 218 -25.00 12.99 18.73
CA GLU A 218 -25.08 14.25 19.46
C GLU A 218 -24.02 15.22 18.94
N ILE A 219 -24.43 16.38 18.42
CA ILE A 219 -23.53 17.46 18.00
C ILE A 219 -23.94 18.74 18.71
N ASP A 220 -23.04 19.33 19.51
CA ASP A 220 -23.26 20.57 20.26
C ASP A 220 -24.56 20.57 21.08
N GLY A 221 -24.92 19.43 21.68
CA GLY A 221 -26.13 19.24 22.48
C GLY A 221 -27.42 19.08 21.67
N THR A 222 -27.31 18.87 20.35
CA THR A 222 -28.43 18.57 19.46
C THR A 222 -28.38 17.11 19.04
N THR A 223 -29.44 16.36 19.33
CA THR A 223 -29.63 14.99 18.86
C THR A 223 -30.00 14.97 17.38
N ILE A 224 -29.07 14.49 16.55
CA ILE A 224 -29.27 14.26 15.12
C ILE A 224 -29.72 12.81 14.92
N PRO A 225 -30.86 12.55 14.28
CA PRO A 225 -31.33 11.20 14.03
C PRO A 225 -30.37 10.46 13.10
N ALA A 226 -30.30 9.14 13.25
CA ALA A 226 -29.52 8.27 12.40
C ALA A 226 -29.84 8.49 10.91
N ASN A 227 -28.81 8.86 10.15
CA ASN A 227 -28.90 9.07 8.72
C ASN A 227 -27.94 8.12 7.98
N PRO A 228 -28.44 7.01 7.43
CA PRO A 228 -27.59 6.05 6.73
C PRO A 228 -27.02 6.59 5.40
N TYR A 229 -27.46 7.76 4.91
CA TYR A 229 -26.86 8.43 3.75
C TYR A 229 -25.70 9.36 4.12
N ASP A 230 -25.50 9.61 5.42
CA ASP A 230 -24.34 10.31 5.92
C ASP A 230 -23.20 9.29 6.09
N ALA A 231 -22.18 9.41 5.22
CA ALA A 231 -21.04 8.51 5.21
C ALA A 231 -20.27 8.55 6.54
N SER A 232 -20.24 9.69 7.25
CA SER A 232 -19.59 9.77 8.57
C SER A 232 -20.26 8.88 9.61
N GLN A 233 -21.60 8.86 9.63
CA GLN A 233 -22.35 8.01 10.54
C GLN A 233 -22.20 6.52 10.19
N ILE A 234 -22.18 6.19 8.89
CA ILE A 234 -21.94 4.81 8.43
C ILE A 234 -20.55 4.34 8.82
N VAL A 235 -19.50 5.13 8.57
CA VAL A 235 -18.12 4.79 8.91
C VAL A 235 -17.98 4.49 10.40
N ASN A 236 -18.51 5.37 11.25
CA ASN A 236 -18.49 5.22 12.70
C ASN A 236 -19.26 3.96 13.14
N TYR A 237 -20.47 3.76 12.61
CA TYR A 237 -21.28 2.59 12.91
C TYR A 237 -20.58 1.27 12.51
N LEU A 238 -19.95 1.24 11.34
CA LEU A 238 -19.23 0.06 10.84
C LEU A 238 -17.92 -0.20 11.60
N ALA A 239 -17.27 0.83 12.14
CA ALA A 239 -16.10 0.67 12.99
C ALA A 239 -16.45 -0.08 14.29
N GLU A 240 -17.62 0.21 14.87
CA GLU A 240 -18.13 -0.49 16.06
C GLU A 240 -18.79 -1.83 15.72
N ASN A 241 -19.34 -1.96 14.51
CA ASN A 241 -20.07 -3.14 14.04
C ASN A 241 -19.50 -3.70 12.72
N PRO A 242 -18.24 -4.20 12.67
CA PRO A 242 -17.60 -4.60 11.41
C PRO A 242 -18.35 -5.65 10.62
N SER A 243 -19.11 -6.51 11.31
CA SER A 243 -19.91 -7.57 10.68
C SER A 243 -21.03 -7.04 9.78
N GLU A 244 -21.47 -5.79 9.97
CA GLU A 244 -22.47 -5.13 9.13
C GLU A 244 -21.90 -4.59 7.82
N SER A 245 -20.57 -4.53 7.67
CA SER A 245 -19.94 -4.09 6.42
C SER A 245 -20.32 -5.01 5.24
N LYS A 246 -20.47 -6.32 5.49
CA LYS A 246 -20.97 -7.30 4.49
C LYS A 246 -22.41 -7.03 4.06
N SER A 247 -23.15 -6.23 4.83
CA SER A 247 -24.55 -5.93 4.57
C SER A 247 -24.72 -4.84 3.49
N LEU A 248 -23.66 -4.10 3.17
CA LEU A 248 -23.67 -3.07 2.14
C LEU A 248 -23.19 -3.63 0.79
N ILE A 249 -23.69 -3.04 -0.29
CA ILE A 249 -23.07 -3.18 -1.61
C ILE A 249 -21.96 -2.15 -1.69
N TRP A 250 -20.71 -2.58 -1.52
CA TRP A 250 -19.56 -1.71 -1.73
C TRP A 250 -19.39 -1.43 -3.21
N THR A 251 -19.12 -0.18 -3.55
CA THR A 251 -18.96 0.28 -4.93
C THR A 251 -17.63 0.98 -5.10
N ILE A 252 -17.09 0.90 -6.32
CA ILE A 252 -16.05 1.83 -6.76
C ILE A 252 -16.64 2.74 -7.82
N ASN A 253 -16.42 4.03 -7.63
CA ASN A 253 -17.04 5.10 -8.36
C ASN A 253 -15.97 5.85 -9.17
N GLN A 254 -16.31 6.21 -10.41
CA GLN A 254 -15.54 7.13 -11.22
C GLN A 254 -16.41 8.35 -11.49
N GLU A 255 -15.94 9.53 -11.06
CA GLU A 255 -16.70 10.80 -11.20
C GLU A 255 -18.14 10.68 -10.68
N PHE A 256 -18.28 10.11 -9.46
CA PHE A 256 -19.55 9.85 -8.78
C PHE A 256 -20.45 8.78 -9.43
N ASN A 257 -20.00 8.13 -10.50
CA ASN A 257 -20.74 7.04 -11.13
C ASN A 257 -20.22 5.68 -10.65
N PRO A 258 -21.05 4.83 -10.05
CA PRO A 258 -20.68 3.45 -9.74
C PRO A 258 -20.32 2.70 -11.02
N VAL A 259 -19.07 2.21 -11.11
CA VAL A 259 -18.58 1.44 -12.26
C VAL A 259 -18.45 -0.05 -11.97
N TYR A 260 -18.24 -0.42 -10.70
CA TYR A 260 -18.29 -1.81 -10.23
C TYR A 260 -18.87 -1.91 -8.82
N ALA A 261 -19.49 -3.05 -8.55
CA ALA A 261 -19.74 -3.52 -7.19
C ALA A 261 -18.65 -4.48 -6.74
N LEU A 262 -18.29 -4.41 -5.46
CA LEU A 262 -17.20 -5.17 -4.86
C LEU A 262 -17.77 -6.34 -4.05
N GLU A 263 -17.58 -7.56 -4.56
CA GLU A 263 -17.94 -8.80 -3.85
C GLU A 263 -16.70 -9.36 -3.17
N VAL A 264 -16.65 -9.26 -1.84
CA VAL A 264 -15.54 -9.78 -1.07
C VAL A 264 -15.71 -11.28 -0.84
N LYS A 265 -14.65 -12.07 -1.09
CA LYS A 265 -14.66 -13.53 -0.91
C LYS A 265 -13.39 -14.04 -0.22
N GLY A 266 -13.49 -15.25 0.31
CA GLY A 266 -12.37 -15.97 0.91
C GLY A 266 -12.10 -15.62 2.37
N GLY A 267 -11.04 -16.20 2.94
CA GLY A 267 -10.73 -16.10 4.36
C GLY A 267 -10.27 -14.72 4.85
N PHE A 268 -9.90 -13.81 3.93
CA PHE A 268 -9.47 -12.44 4.25
C PHE A 268 -10.59 -11.42 4.10
N ALA A 269 -11.86 -11.85 4.12
CA ALA A 269 -12.99 -10.95 3.88
C ALA A 269 -13.09 -9.84 4.93
N ALA A 270 -12.80 -10.14 6.20
CA ALA A 270 -12.79 -9.15 7.28
C ALA A 270 -11.78 -8.02 6.99
N ASP A 271 -10.53 -8.36 6.66
CA ASP A 271 -9.48 -7.39 6.33
C ASP A 271 -9.87 -6.48 5.15
N VAL A 272 -10.53 -7.05 4.13
CA VAL A 272 -10.98 -6.28 2.97
C VAL A 272 -12.10 -5.32 3.36
N TYR A 273 -13.09 -5.77 4.13
CA TYR A 273 -14.17 -4.89 4.60
C TYR A 273 -13.68 -3.78 5.53
N GLU A 274 -12.68 -4.07 6.37
CA GLU A 274 -12.01 -3.08 7.21
C GLU A 274 -11.27 -2.04 6.35
N MET A 275 -10.51 -2.49 5.35
CA MET A 275 -9.84 -1.61 4.40
C MET A 275 -10.83 -0.73 3.61
N LEU A 276 -11.97 -1.28 3.18
CA LEU A 276 -13.01 -0.51 2.50
C LEU A 276 -13.62 0.56 3.42
N ASN A 277 -13.84 0.24 4.70
CA ASN A 277 -14.30 1.21 5.68
C ASN A 277 -13.25 2.31 5.93
N LEU A 278 -11.98 1.94 6.05
CA LEU A 278 -10.86 2.89 6.20
C LEU A 278 -10.75 3.82 4.98
N MET A 279 -10.89 3.27 3.77
CA MET A 279 -10.91 4.07 2.54
C MET A 279 -12.08 5.06 2.51
N LEU A 280 -13.27 4.62 2.92
CA LEU A 280 -14.44 5.48 3.00
C LEU A 280 -14.26 6.57 4.08
N ALA A 281 -13.68 6.22 5.22
CA ALA A 281 -13.35 7.14 6.32
C ALA A 281 -12.40 8.24 5.86
N GLY A 282 -11.27 7.89 5.21
CA GLY A 282 -10.36 8.93 4.73
C GLY A 282 -10.95 9.78 3.61
N GLN A 283 -11.92 9.28 2.85
CA GLN A 283 -12.59 10.08 1.80
C GLN A 283 -13.52 11.17 2.34
N ILE A 284 -14.00 11.03 3.59
CA ILE A 284 -14.88 12.02 4.24
C ILE A 284 -14.11 13.02 5.11
N GLU A 285 -12.81 12.80 5.30
CA GLU A 285 -11.94 13.76 5.96
C GLU A 285 -11.89 15.10 5.19
N PRO A 286 -11.62 16.22 5.87
CA PRO A 286 -11.39 17.50 5.20
C PRO A 286 -10.24 17.40 4.19
N GLU A 287 -10.33 18.08 3.04
CA GLU A 287 -9.25 18.05 2.03
C GLU A 287 -7.89 18.51 2.56
N SER A 288 -7.87 19.30 3.64
CA SER A 288 -6.67 19.75 4.33
C SER A 288 -6.08 18.74 5.32
N SER A 289 -6.78 17.63 5.59
CA SER A 289 -6.35 16.58 6.50
C SER A 289 -5.24 15.73 5.86
N ASP A 290 -4.28 15.28 6.67
CA ASP A 290 -3.27 14.31 6.25
C ASP A 290 -3.88 12.91 6.05
N ASP A 291 -5.05 12.66 6.64
CA ASP A 291 -5.81 11.43 6.48
C ASP A 291 -6.75 11.45 5.27
N TYR A 292 -6.84 12.58 4.56
CA TYR A 292 -7.68 12.70 3.37
C TYR A 292 -7.26 11.74 2.26
N ILE A 293 -8.16 10.84 1.91
CA ILE A 293 -8.01 9.89 0.79
C ILE A 293 -8.74 10.48 -0.40
N GLU A 294 -8.00 10.95 -1.40
CA GLU A 294 -8.60 11.50 -2.61
C GLU A 294 -9.05 10.37 -3.56
N ARG A 295 -8.25 9.30 -3.67
CA ARG A 295 -8.47 8.19 -4.61
C ARG A 295 -7.97 6.86 -4.06
N VAL A 296 -8.50 5.78 -4.61
CA VAL A 296 -8.09 4.42 -4.30
C VAL A 296 -7.79 3.62 -5.57
N SER A 297 -7.04 2.53 -5.40
CA SER A 297 -6.87 1.48 -6.40
C SER A 297 -7.41 0.16 -5.86
N ILE A 298 -8.15 -0.58 -6.70
CA ILE A 298 -8.78 -1.84 -6.33
C ILE A 298 -8.47 -2.90 -7.41
N PRO A 299 -7.61 -3.89 -7.11
CA PRO A 299 -7.45 -5.08 -7.93
C PRO A 299 -8.59 -6.07 -7.65
N GLY A 300 -9.02 -6.78 -8.68
CA GLY A 300 -10.06 -7.79 -8.53
C GLY A 300 -10.18 -8.73 -9.71
N GLN A 301 -11.21 -9.57 -9.67
CA GLN A 301 -11.59 -10.45 -10.77
C GLN A 301 -13.01 -10.16 -11.23
N ILE A 302 -13.19 -9.83 -12.51
CA ILE A 302 -14.50 -9.67 -13.14
C ILE A 302 -15.25 -10.98 -13.06
N THR A 303 -16.49 -10.91 -12.59
CA THR A 303 -17.43 -12.02 -12.61
C THR A 303 -18.43 -11.86 -13.75
N ASP A 304 -19.18 -12.91 -14.04
CA ASP A 304 -20.28 -12.85 -15.01
C ASP A 304 -21.58 -12.32 -14.36
N LYS A 305 -21.51 -11.82 -13.12
CA LYS A 305 -22.63 -11.28 -12.35
C LYS A 305 -22.73 -9.76 -12.50
N THR A 306 -23.96 -9.27 -12.48
CA THR A 306 -24.30 -7.87 -12.21
C THR A 306 -25.08 -7.77 -10.92
N ILE A 307 -25.09 -6.59 -10.31
CA ILE A 307 -25.97 -6.26 -9.20
C ILE A 307 -26.72 -4.97 -9.50
N THR A 308 -28.00 -4.94 -9.13
CA THR A 308 -28.84 -3.74 -9.23
C THR A 308 -28.68 -2.92 -7.96
N LEU A 309 -28.25 -1.67 -8.11
CA LEU A 309 -28.13 -0.69 -7.03
C LEU A 309 -29.52 -0.15 -6.64
N PHE A 310 -29.61 0.56 -5.52
CA PHE A 310 -30.85 1.17 -5.04
C PHE A 310 -31.47 2.12 -6.07
N SER A 311 -30.65 2.76 -6.90
CA SER A 311 -31.08 3.62 -8.01
C SER A 311 -31.77 2.88 -9.16
N GLY A 312 -31.65 1.54 -9.22
CA GLY A 312 -32.02 0.72 -10.37
C GLY A 312 -30.90 0.54 -11.40
N GLN A 313 -29.74 1.19 -11.23
CA GLN A 313 -28.58 0.99 -12.09
C GLN A 313 -28.01 -0.41 -11.90
N GLU A 314 -27.73 -1.11 -13.00
CA GLU A 314 -26.99 -2.38 -12.96
C GLU A 314 -25.50 -2.14 -13.18
N VAL A 315 -24.68 -2.68 -12.28
CA VAL A 315 -23.21 -2.60 -12.36
C VAL A 315 -22.58 -4.00 -12.32
N PRO A 316 -21.47 -4.22 -13.06
CA PRO A 316 -20.74 -5.48 -13.01
C PRO A 316 -20.11 -5.71 -11.63
N VAL A 317 -20.04 -6.97 -11.22
CA VAL A 317 -19.44 -7.37 -9.94
C VAL A 317 -18.00 -7.84 -10.13
N ILE A 318 -17.09 -7.31 -9.31
CA ILE A 318 -15.70 -7.75 -9.23
C ILE A 318 -15.46 -8.43 -7.88
N THR A 319 -14.79 -9.58 -7.90
CA THR A 319 -14.41 -10.30 -6.69
C THR A 319 -13.08 -9.79 -6.14
N ILE A 320 -13.04 -9.51 -4.84
CA ILE A 320 -11.83 -9.16 -4.08
C ILE A 320 -11.56 -10.27 -3.06
N ASN A 321 -10.32 -10.78 -3.04
CA ASN A 321 -9.95 -11.93 -2.20
C ASN A 321 -9.01 -11.58 -1.04
N ASN A 322 -8.35 -10.42 -1.08
CA ASN A 322 -7.41 -9.92 -0.07
C ASN A 322 -7.09 -8.44 -0.35
N ILE A 323 -6.38 -7.81 0.58
CA ILE A 323 -6.02 -6.39 0.52
C ILE A 323 -4.80 -6.05 -0.37
N ARG A 324 -4.11 -7.04 -0.96
CA ARG A 324 -2.87 -6.75 -1.69
C ARG A 324 -3.16 -5.97 -2.96
N GLY A 325 -2.42 -4.88 -3.14
CA GLY A 325 -2.60 -3.96 -4.27
C GLY A 325 -3.78 -3.01 -4.11
N MET A 326 -4.50 -3.07 -2.98
CA MET A 326 -5.44 -2.01 -2.59
C MET A 326 -4.63 -0.87 -1.97
N TYR A 327 -4.65 0.30 -2.59
CA TYR A 327 -3.99 1.49 -2.07
C TYR A 327 -4.98 2.63 -1.93
N ALA A 328 -4.84 3.40 -0.86
CA ALA A 328 -5.47 4.69 -0.66
C ALA A 328 -4.43 5.80 -0.82
N TRP A 329 -4.74 6.82 -1.60
CA TRP A 329 -3.79 7.88 -1.92
C TRP A 329 -4.12 9.15 -1.14
N LYS A 330 -3.21 9.48 -0.22
CA LYS A 330 -3.21 10.72 0.56
C LYS A 330 -2.34 11.74 -0.17
N VAL A 331 -2.96 12.55 -1.05
CA VAL A 331 -2.20 13.42 -1.97
C VAL A 331 -1.35 14.43 -1.22
N ASN A 332 -1.83 14.97 -0.10
CA ASN A 332 -1.07 15.90 0.75
C ASN A 332 0.24 15.24 1.23
N GLY A 333 0.14 14.10 1.91
CA GLY A 333 1.33 13.37 2.38
C GLY A 333 2.29 12.92 1.27
N LEU A 334 1.77 12.58 0.08
CA LEU A 334 2.62 12.26 -1.09
C LEU A 334 3.37 13.48 -1.61
N VAL A 335 2.73 14.65 -1.61
CA VAL A 335 3.36 15.91 -1.99
C VAL A 335 4.40 16.32 -0.95
N ASP A 336 4.10 16.20 0.35
CA ASP A 336 5.04 16.47 1.43
C ASP A 336 6.28 15.58 1.35
N ALA A 337 6.10 14.27 1.18
CA ALA A 337 7.20 13.33 1.04
C ALA A 337 8.07 13.66 -0.19
N ALA A 338 7.48 14.12 -1.28
CA ALA A 338 8.23 14.54 -2.46
C ALA A 338 9.00 15.85 -2.25
N LEU A 339 8.41 16.84 -1.56
CA LEU A 339 9.07 18.10 -1.23
C LEU A 339 10.26 17.90 -0.28
N GLN A 340 10.14 17.01 0.70
CA GLN A 340 11.23 16.64 1.62
C GLN A 340 12.48 16.10 0.89
N THR A 341 12.33 15.52 -0.30
CA THR A 341 13.49 15.04 -1.07
C THR A 341 14.33 16.15 -1.72
N LEU A 342 13.87 17.41 -1.70
CA LEU A 342 14.48 18.53 -2.44
C LEU A 342 15.29 19.53 -1.58
N SER A 343 15.73 19.14 -0.36
CA SER A 343 16.57 19.93 0.58
C SER A 343 15.86 21.09 1.31
N GLU A 344 16.34 21.40 2.51
CA GLU A 344 15.64 22.04 3.66
C GLU A 344 15.39 23.57 3.61
N GLU A 345 15.64 24.28 2.50
CA GLU A 345 15.45 25.75 2.46
C GLU A 345 14.79 26.20 1.15
N LEU A 346 13.59 25.69 0.87
CA LEU A 346 12.71 26.37 -0.09
C LEU A 346 12.10 27.58 0.62
N ALA A 347 12.18 28.75 0.00
CA ALA A 347 11.39 29.88 0.48
C ALA A 347 9.90 29.54 0.41
N ASP A 348 9.09 30.01 1.37
CA ASP A 348 7.66 29.68 1.47
C ASP A 348 6.89 29.81 0.14
N ALA A 349 7.19 30.85 -0.63
CA ALA A 349 6.56 31.09 -1.94
C ALA A 349 6.89 30.00 -2.98
N GLU A 350 8.11 29.46 -2.94
CA GLU A 350 8.56 28.41 -3.86
C GLU A 350 8.00 27.06 -3.45
N GLU A 351 7.91 26.77 -2.15
CA GLU A 351 7.23 25.58 -1.63
C GLU A 351 5.75 25.57 -2.04
N ILE A 352 5.02 26.67 -1.86
CA ILE A 352 3.60 26.78 -2.25
C ILE A 352 3.44 26.52 -3.76
N ARG A 353 4.30 27.11 -4.59
CA ARG A 353 4.29 26.90 -6.04
C ARG A 353 4.56 25.44 -6.40
N MET A 354 5.54 24.80 -5.76
CA MET A 354 5.91 23.42 -6.02
C MET A 354 4.84 22.44 -5.56
N ARG A 355 4.27 22.64 -4.37
CA ARG A 355 3.13 21.89 -3.84
C ARG A 355 1.96 21.91 -4.83
N LYS A 356 1.60 23.09 -5.33
CA LYS A 356 0.54 23.24 -6.34
C LYS A 356 0.87 22.52 -7.64
N SER A 357 2.12 22.63 -8.11
CA SER A 357 2.57 22.01 -9.37
C SER A 357 2.56 20.48 -9.28
N LEU A 358 3.04 19.91 -8.17
CA LEU A 358 3.05 18.47 -7.95
C LEU A 358 1.65 17.91 -7.74
N SER A 359 0.79 18.60 -6.98
CA SER A 359 -0.62 18.23 -6.84
C SER A 359 -1.34 18.25 -8.20
N SER A 360 -1.10 19.28 -9.01
CA SER A 360 -1.68 19.38 -10.37
C SER A 360 -1.18 18.27 -11.29
N PHE A 361 0.11 17.92 -11.20
CA PHE A 361 0.68 16.78 -11.93
C PHE A 361 0.01 15.47 -11.54
N LEU A 362 -0.08 15.16 -10.25
CA LEU A 362 -0.69 13.91 -9.76
C LEU A 362 -2.16 13.80 -10.14
N LYS A 363 -2.92 14.91 -10.04
CA LYS A 363 -4.30 14.98 -10.51
C LYS A 363 -4.40 14.72 -12.01
N ARG A 364 -3.54 15.34 -12.82
CA ARG A 364 -3.52 15.12 -14.27
C ARG A 364 -3.18 13.68 -14.62
N VAL A 365 -2.18 13.07 -13.97
CA VAL A 365 -1.84 11.65 -14.17
C VAL A 365 -3.03 10.75 -13.87
N TYR A 366 -3.78 11.04 -12.81
CA TYR A 366 -5.01 10.30 -12.51
C TYR A 366 -6.06 10.43 -13.63
N PHE A 367 -6.43 11.64 -14.01
CA PHE A 367 -7.49 11.86 -14.99
C PHE A 367 -7.12 11.41 -16.41
N ASP A 368 -5.85 11.56 -16.81
CA ASP A 368 -5.37 11.15 -18.13
C ASP A 368 -5.27 9.61 -18.25
N LEU A 369 -5.13 8.89 -17.13
CA LEU A 369 -4.92 7.43 -17.13
C LEU A 369 -6.12 6.62 -16.64
N GLN A 370 -7.01 7.18 -15.84
CA GLN A 370 -8.15 6.45 -15.29
C GLN A 370 -9.00 5.84 -16.41
N ASN A 371 -9.35 4.57 -16.24
CA ASN A 371 -10.22 3.84 -17.14
C ASN A 371 -10.86 2.66 -16.39
N LEU A 372 -11.68 1.86 -17.08
CA LEU A 372 -12.40 0.73 -16.46
C LEU A 372 -11.51 -0.41 -16.00
N GLY A 373 -10.23 -0.45 -16.37
CA GLY A 373 -9.26 -1.41 -15.86
C GLY A 373 -9.47 -2.85 -16.34
N LYS A 374 -10.25 -3.09 -17.40
CA LYS A 374 -10.61 -4.44 -17.86
C LYS A 374 -9.55 -5.03 -18.76
N THR A 375 -9.18 -4.32 -19.81
CA THR A 375 -8.20 -4.82 -20.78
C THR A 375 -6.79 -4.79 -20.19
N SER A 376 -5.88 -5.55 -20.77
CA SER A 376 -4.47 -5.53 -20.36
C SER A 376 -3.83 -4.14 -20.43
N LYS A 377 -4.16 -3.38 -21.48
CA LYS A 377 -3.72 -2.00 -21.66
C LYS A 377 -4.29 -1.08 -20.58
N ASP A 378 -5.58 -1.21 -20.31
CA ASP A 378 -6.32 -0.46 -19.29
C ASP A 378 -5.73 -0.68 -17.90
N ARG A 379 -5.46 -1.94 -17.54
CA ARG A 379 -4.78 -2.31 -16.29
C ARG A 379 -3.41 -1.67 -16.19
N ALA A 380 -2.61 -1.71 -17.27
CA ALA A 380 -1.29 -1.08 -17.30
C ALA A 380 -1.36 0.44 -17.10
N LEU A 381 -2.33 1.13 -17.72
CA LEU A 381 -2.54 2.57 -17.52
C LEU A 381 -2.96 2.91 -16.08
N ASN A 382 -3.93 2.19 -15.52
CA ASN A 382 -4.37 2.41 -14.14
C ASN A 382 -3.26 2.06 -13.13
N PHE A 383 -2.48 1.02 -13.39
CA PHE A 383 -1.34 0.66 -12.55
C PHE A 383 -0.20 1.69 -12.68
N ALA A 384 0.02 2.26 -13.87
CA ALA A 384 0.98 3.33 -14.06
C ALA A 384 0.62 4.59 -13.26
N ALA A 385 -0.66 4.95 -13.17
CA ALA A 385 -1.11 6.03 -12.29
C ALA A 385 -0.74 5.72 -10.83
N THR A 386 -1.06 4.51 -10.35
CA THR A 386 -0.68 4.07 -8.98
C THR A 386 0.82 4.20 -8.75
N ASN A 387 1.63 3.75 -9.71
CA ASN A 387 3.08 3.84 -9.63
C ASN A 387 3.57 5.30 -9.62
N ALA A 388 2.90 6.20 -10.33
CA ALA A 388 3.22 7.62 -10.31
C ALA A 388 2.96 8.28 -8.95
N PHE A 389 1.90 7.89 -8.26
CA PHE A 389 1.67 8.30 -6.87
C PHE A 389 2.74 7.73 -5.94
N GLN A 390 3.09 6.45 -6.06
CA GLN A 390 4.12 5.81 -5.23
C GLN A 390 5.53 6.36 -5.48
N ALA A 391 5.81 6.81 -6.71
CA ALA A 391 7.10 7.36 -7.12
C ALA A 391 7.08 8.89 -7.26
N ALA A 392 6.18 9.60 -6.55
CA ALA A 392 6.00 11.04 -6.67
C ALA A 392 7.32 11.84 -6.52
N SER A 393 8.19 11.42 -5.60
CA SER A 393 9.52 12.02 -5.38
C SER A 393 10.44 11.95 -6.61
N SER A 394 10.28 10.95 -7.48
CA SER A 394 11.06 10.83 -8.73
C SER A 394 10.75 11.95 -9.73
N PHE A 395 9.58 12.56 -9.62
CA PHE A 395 9.13 13.68 -10.45
C PHE A 395 9.43 15.04 -9.84
N ALA A 396 9.71 15.09 -8.53
CA ALA A 396 9.91 16.34 -7.79
C ALA A 396 10.96 17.24 -8.47
N GLN A 397 12.08 16.68 -8.92
CA GLN A 397 13.12 17.42 -9.64
C GLN A 397 12.66 17.94 -11.02
N ALA A 398 11.86 17.18 -11.77
CA ALA A 398 11.36 17.64 -13.07
C ALA A 398 10.43 18.85 -12.87
N VAL A 399 9.49 18.71 -11.94
CA VAL A 399 8.52 19.73 -11.56
C VAL A 399 9.22 20.98 -10.99
N SER A 400 10.24 20.82 -10.14
CA SER A 400 10.98 21.96 -9.57
C SER A 400 11.71 22.78 -10.63
N THR A 401 12.16 22.16 -11.72
CA THR A 401 12.78 22.88 -12.84
C THR A 401 11.78 23.48 -13.84
N GLY A 402 10.49 23.56 -13.47
CA GLY A 402 9.43 24.14 -14.28
C GLY A 402 8.92 23.23 -15.41
N MET A 403 9.25 21.94 -15.37
CA MET A 403 8.76 21.00 -16.40
C MET A 403 7.36 20.50 -16.06
N GLU A 404 6.53 20.37 -17.09
CA GLU A 404 5.17 19.85 -17.01
C GLU A 404 5.02 18.56 -17.81
N LEU A 405 4.03 17.75 -17.45
CA LEU A 405 3.69 16.55 -18.21
C LEU A 405 3.17 16.95 -19.60
N ASP A 406 3.77 16.41 -20.65
CA ASP A 406 3.40 16.62 -22.04
C ASP A 406 2.47 15.51 -22.51
N THR A 407 3.02 14.29 -22.58
CA THR A 407 2.40 13.13 -23.21
C THR A 407 2.67 11.87 -22.39
N ILE A 408 1.68 10.97 -22.40
CA ILE A 408 1.81 9.62 -21.85
C ILE A 408 1.68 8.63 -23.00
N GLU A 409 2.73 7.84 -23.23
CA GLU A 409 2.75 6.79 -24.24
C GLU A 409 2.74 5.42 -23.58
N ILE A 410 2.00 4.49 -24.16
CA ILE A 410 1.93 3.10 -23.70
C ILE A 410 2.12 2.16 -24.89
N GLU A 411 3.02 1.21 -24.74
CA GLU A 411 3.29 0.18 -25.76
C GLU A 411 3.56 -1.18 -25.11
N LYS A 412 3.40 -2.25 -25.90
CA LYS A 412 3.79 -3.59 -25.44
C LYS A 412 5.30 -3.64 -25.30
N SER A 413 5.77 -4.12 -24.14
CA SER A 413 7.20 -4.17 -23.89
C SER A 413 7.85 -5.32 -24.68
N PRO A 414 8.98 -5.08 -25.36
CA PRO A 414 9.78 -6.16 -25.94
C PRO A 414 10.53 -6.96 -24.85
N PHE A 415 10.63 -6.43 -23.63
CA PHE A 415 11.37 -7.04 -22.52
C PHE A 415 10.50 -7.92 -21.63
N CYS A 416 9.71 -8.81 -22.26
CA CYS A 416 8.81 -9.72 -21.55
C CYS A 416 9.33 -11.15 -21.49
N ARG A 417 9.08 -11.81 -20.36
CA ARG A 417 9.16 -13.28 -20.32
C ARG A 417 8.00 -13.86 -21.15
N ILE A 418 8.22 -15.05 -21.69
CA ILE A 418 7.16 -15.83 -22.35
C ILE A 418 5.99 -16.00 -21.37
N ASN A 419 4.77 -15.78 -21.86
CA ASN A 419 3.51 -15.79 -21.10
C ASN A 419 3.33 -14.66 -20.06
N SER A 420 4.20 -13.65 -20.05
CA SER A 420 3.93 -12.40 -19.32
C SER A 420 3.20 -11.40 -20.19
N ASP A 421 2.36 -10.58 -19.56
CA ASP A 421 1.70 -9.46 -20.21
C ASP A 421 2.34 -8.17 -19.72
N CYS A 422 3.33 -7.66 -20.46
CA CYS A 422 4.07 -6.48 -20.03
C CYS A 422 4.00 -5.30 -20.99
N TRP A 423 4.08 -4.13 -20.37
CA TRP A 423 3.83 -2.83 -20.96
C TRP A 423 4.90 -1.85 -20.54
N ASP A 424 5.34 -1.06 -21.50
CA ASP A 424 6.21 0.08 -21.31
C ASP A 424 5.33 1.34 -21.27
N VAL A 425 5.42 2.11 -20.20
CA VAL A 425 4.71 3.39 -20.04
C VAL A 425 5.72 4.51 -19.92
N LYS A 426 5.61 5.49 -20.82
CA LYS A 426 6.52 6.64 -20.93
C LYS A 426 5.77 7.91 -20.56
N LEU A 427 6.23 8.59 -19.51
CA LEU A 427 5.78 9.94 -19.16
C LEU A 427 6.82 10.93 -19.68
N LYS A 428 6.42 11.77 -20.64
CA LYS A 428 7.29 12.79 -21.24
C LYS A 428 6.98 14.13 -20.61
N PHE A 429 8.01 14.81 -20.14
CA PHE A 429 7.94 16.15 -19.56
C PHE A 429 8.61 17.15 -20.49
N PHE A 430 8.04 18.35 -20.59
CA PHE A 430 8.59 19.46 -21.37
C PHE A 430 8.62 20.75 -20.54
N ASP A 431 9.42 21.71 -20.97
CA ASP A 431 9.53 23.03 -20.35
C ASP A 431 8.72 24.03 -21.22
N PRO A 432 7.56 24.53 -20.73
CA PRO A 432 6.71 25.43 -21.51
C PRO A 432 7.33 26.81 -21.73
N GLU A 433 8.24 27.25 -20.85
CA GLU A 433 8.93 28.54 -20.98
C GLU A 433 10.15 28.44 -21.91
N ARG A 434 10.73 27.24 -22.05
CA ARG A 434 11.93 26.99 -22.87
C ARG A 434 11.69 25.85 -23.86
N GLY A 435 10.98 26.14 -24.94
CA GLY A 435 10.62 25.14 -25.97
C GLY A 435 11.79 24.41 -26.67
N LEU A 436 13.03 24.90 -26.56
CA LEU A 436 14.24 24.24 -27.07
C LEU A 436 14.91 23.29 -26.06
N ARG A 437 14.47 23.29 -24.80
CA ARG A 437 15.01 22.40 -23.76
C ARG A 437 14.60 20.97 -24.05
N ALA A 438 15.53 20.03 -23.87
CA ALA A 438 15.27 18.61 -24.09
C ALA A 438 14.15 18.11 -23.15
N LYS A 439 13.26 17.26 -23.70
CA LYS A 439 12.21 16.60 -22.91
C LYS A 439 12.84 15.59 -21.96
N LYS A 440 12.28 15.46 -20.74
CA LYS A 440 12.65 14.41 -19.78
C LYS A 440 11.66 13.27 -19.90
N VAL A 441 12.15 12.05 -20.06
CA VAL A 441 11.29 10.86 -20.23
C VAL A 441 11.49 9.92 -19.05
N TYR A 442 10.40 9.56 -18.39
CA TYR A 442 10.36 8.51 -17.39
C TYR A 442 9.72 7.29 -18.02
N LEU A 443 10.45 6.17 -18.05
CA LEU A 443 9.99 4.91 -18.59
C LEU A 443 9.82 3.90 -17.45
N TRP A 444 8.64 3.28 -17.37
CA TRP A 444 8.41 2.15 -16.50
C TRP A 444 7.99 0.92 -17.29
N PHE A 445 8.39 -0.22 -16.75
CA PHE A 445 8.03 -1.54 -17.23
C PHE A 445 7.08 -2.19 -16.20
N PHE A 446 5.92 -2.64 -16.66
CA PHE A 446 4.91 -3.30 -15.82
C PHE A 446 4.55 -4.67 -16.38
N SER A 447 4.34 -5.66 -15.51
CA SER A 447 3.68 -6.93 -15.86
C SER A 447 2.31 -6.96 -15.17
N ILE A 448 1.23 -7.19 -15.92
CA ILE A 448 -0.17 -6.99 -15.48
C ILE A 448 -1.09 -8.20 -15.68
#